data_AF-A0A2J5P7Q3-F1
#
_entry.id   AF-A0A2J5P7Q3-F1
#
_cell.length_a   1.000
_cell.length_b   1.000
_cell.length_c   1.000
_cell.angle_alpha   90.00
_cell.angle_beta   90.00
_cell.angle_gamma   90.00
#
_symmetry.space_group_name_H-M   'P 1'
#
loop_
_entity.id
_entity.type
_entity.pdbx_description
1 polymer ?
#
loop_
_entity_poly.entity_id
_entity_poly.type
_entity_poly.pdbx_seq_one_letter_code
_entity_poly.pdbx_strand_id
1 'polypeptide(L)'
;VFGRDNEIRQMVDILSRRRKNNPILVGEPGVGKTALVEGLAIRIAEGNVPDALKPVSVRTLDLGLLQAGAGVKGEFEQRLKNIIDAVQQSPLPVLLFIDEAHTLIGAGNQAGGADAANLLKPALARGELRTIAATTWSEYKQYFERDAALERRFQMIKVDEPDDDTACLMLRGLKSRYAEHHGVHITDEAVRAAVTLSRRYLTGRQLPDKAVDLLDTASARIRMSLDTVPAPLTRLKAQLTALAMEKQALLEDIAAGNHTHGERLAAIEQDEVRIILQLDELETQYGQELKLTENLLACRADISRHAEIADLQNQLSAVQQGNPLLGLDVDARTVATVIADWTGVPLSSLMKDEQTELLSLEQQLGRRVVGQDAALNAIAQRLRASKTGLTSENGPQGVFLLTGPSGTGKTETALALADALFGGEKSLITIN
;
A
#
# COMPACT_ATOMS: atom_id res chain seq x y z
N VAL A 1 -16.97 -0.71 -8.63
CA VAL A 1 -16.60 -0.04 -7.36
C VAL A 1 -17.33 -0.73 -6.24
N PHE A 2 -16.62 -1.35 -5.31
CA PHE A 2 -17.21 -2.19 -4.26
C PHE A 2 -17.12 -1.49 -2.90
N GLY A 3 -18.08 -1.74 -2.01
CA GLY A 3 -18.03 -1.25 -0.62
C GLY A 3 -18.20 0.27 -0.45
N ARG A 4 -18.73 0.97 -1.46
CA ARG A 4 -18.91 2.44 -1.45
C ARG A 4 -20.31 2.89 -1.89
N ASP A 5 -21.30 2.02 -1.70
CA ASP A 5 -22.66 2.27 -2.19
C ASP A 5 -23.33 3.47 -1.52
N ASN A 6 -22.98 3.75 -0.26
CA ASN A 6 -23.51 4.85 0.53
C ASN A 6 -23.02 6.20 0.01
N GLU A 7 -21.73 6.34 -0.23
CA GLU A 7 -21.12 7.57 -0.74
C GLU A 7 -21.60 7.86 -2.17
N ILE A 8 -21.71 6.83 -3.03
CA ILE A 8 -22.26 6.99 -4.38
C ILE A 8 -23.74 7.40 -4.30
N ARG A 9 -24.55 6.82 -3.40
CA ARG A 9 -25.94 7.24 -3.19
C ARG A 9 -26.02 8.70 -2.72
N GLN A 10 -25.18 9.10 -1.77
CA GLN A 10 -25.10 10.49 -1.30
C GLN A 10 -24.74 11.46 -2.44
N MET A 11 -23.80 11.09 -3.33
CA MET A 11 -23.49 11.89 -4.50
C MET A 11 -24.71 12.06 -5.41
N VAL A 12 -25.42 10.97 -5.73
CA VAL A 12 -26.65 11.00 -6.54
C VAL A 12 -27.72 11.90 -5.91
N ASP A 13 -27.92 11.78 -4.59
CA ASP A 13 -28.87 12.59 -3.84
C ASP A 13 -28.50 14.08 -3.89
N ILE A 14 -27.22 14.41 -3.76
CA ILE A 14 -26.72 15.79 -3.81
C ILE A 14 -26.87 16.37 -5.22
N LEU A 15 -26.46 15.63 -6.25
CA LEU A 15 -26.55 16.06 -7.65
C LEU A 15 -27.99 16.31 -8.11
N SER A 16 -28.96 15.66 -7.46
CA SER A 16 -30.39 15.81 -7.73
C SER A 16 -31.03 17.02 -7.02
N ARG A 17 -30.30 17.73 -6.15
CA ARG A 17 -30.84 18.89 -5.40
C ARG A 17 -30.96 20.13 -6.30
N ARG A 18 -31.90 21.02 -5.93
CA ARG A 18 -32.06 22.34 -6.56
C ARG A 18 -30.99 23.35 -6.11
N ARG A 19 -30.44 23.20 -4.91
CA ARG A 19 -29.39 24.06 -4.32
C ARG A 19 -28.37 23.17 -3.61
N LYS A 20 -27.12 23.64 -3.48
CA LYS A 20 -26.00 22.85 -2.94
C LYS A 20 -25.88 21.49 -3.63
N ASN A 21 -25.87 21.53 -4.96
CA ASN A 21 -25.94 20.36 -5.83
C ASN A 21 -24.58 19.92 -6.37
N ASN A 22 -23.50 20.50 -5.86
CA ASN A 22 -22.13 20.09 -6.19
C ASN A 22 -21.58 19.28 -5.01
N PRO A 23 -21.40 17.96 -5.12
CA PRO A 23 -20.73 17.20 -4.07
C PRO A 23 -19.23 17.54 -4.03
N ILE A 24 -18.68 17.60 -2.83
CA ILE A 24 -17.23 17.63 -2.59
C ILE A 24 -16.83 16.41 -1.74
N LEU A 25 -16.04 15.52 -2.33
CA LEU A 25 -15.47 14.34 -1.70
C LEU A 25 -14.26 14.79 -0.86
N VAL A 26 -14.39 14.69 0.46
CA VAL A 26 -13.35 15.11 1.40
C VAL A 26 -12.82 13.89 2.13
N GLY A 27 -11.53 13.60 1.92
CA GLY A 27 -10.85 12.46 2.52
C GLY A 27 -9.37 12.47 2.19
N GLU A 28 -8.57 11.70 2.93
CA GLU A 28 -7.13 11.61 2.69
C GLU A 28 -6.80 11.02 1.30
N PRO A 29 -5.58 11.18 0.77
CA PRO A 29 -5.15 10.50 -0.44
C PRO A 29 -5.29 8.97 -0.32
N GLY A 30 -5.54 8.28 -1.43
CA GLY A 30 -5.63 6.80 -1.43
C GLY A 30 -6.93 6.17 -0.91
N VAL A 31 -7.87 6.93 -0.33
CA VAL A 31 -9.17 6.38 0.16
C VAL A 31 -10.16 5.97 -0.95
N GLY A 32 -9.83 6.28 -2.21
CA GLY A 32 -10.64 5.94 -3.39
C GLY A 32 -11.64 7.02 -3.84
N LYS A 33 -11.31 8.32 -3.67
CA LYS A 33 -12.18 9.44 -4.10
C LYS A 33 -12.48 9.38 -5.61
N THR A 34 -11.46 9.17 -6.43
CA THR A 34 -11.61 9.04 -7.90
C THR A 34 -12.44 7.82 -8.28
N ALA A 35 -12.23 6.70 -7.58
CA ALA A 35 -13.02 5.48 -7.77
C ALA A 35 -14.52 5.70 -7.48
N LEU A 36 -14.89 6.56 -6.52
CA LEU A 36 -16.31 6.91 -6.31
C LEU A 36 -16.94 7.55 -7.55
N VAL A 37 -16.19 8.45 -8.21
CA VAL A 37 -16.66 9.16 -9.41
C VAL A 37 -16.77 8.21 -10.59
N GLU A 38 -15.82 7.29 -10.77
CA GLU A 38 -15.92 6.21 -11.75
C GLU A 38 -17.14 5.32 -11.48
N GLY A 39 -17.41 5.00 -10.21
CA GLY A 39 -18.59 4.23 -9.80
C GLY A 39 -19.90 4.94 -10.12
N LEU A 40 -19.96 6.25 -9.94
CA LEU A 40 -21.08 7.07 -10.37
C LEU A 40 -21.24 7.06 -11.89
N ALA A 41 -20.15 7.20 -12.65
CA ALA A 41 -20.19 7.17 -14.11
C ALA A 41 -20.72 5.83 -14.64
N ILE A 42 -20.31 4.71 -14.03
CA ILE A 42 -20.84 3.38 -14.34
C ILE A 42 -22.35 3.32 -14.07
N ARG A 43 -22.81 3.78 -12.90
CA ARG A 43 -24.27 3.79 -12.59
C ARG A 43 -25.08 4.66 -13.56
N ILE A 44 -24.52 5.79 -14.00
CA ILE A 44 -25.17 6.64 -15.02
C ILE A 44 -25.27 5.88 -16.34
N ALA A 45 -24.18 5.24 -16.78
CA ALA A 45 -24.14 4.47 -18.03
C ALA A 45 -25.11 3.27 -18.02
N GLU A 46 -25.26 2.61 -16.87
CA GLU A 46 -26.22 1.52 -16.65
C GLU A 46 -27.67 2.00 -16.50
N GLY A 47 -27.91 3.31 -16.39
CA GLY A 47 -29.24 3.88 -16.12
C GLY A 47 -29.73 3.68 -14.68
N ASN A 48 -28.86 3.23 -13.77
CA ASN A 48 -29.11 3.03 -12.34
C ASN A 48 -29.01 4.34 -11.53
N VAL A 49 -29.63 5.39 -12.05
CA VAL A 49 -29.72 6.73 -11.46
C VAL A 49 -31.09 7.34 -11.74
N PRO A 50 -31.54 8.36 -10.99
CA PRO A 50 -32.77 9.09 -11.29
C PRO A 50 -32.76 9.66 -12.73
N ASP A 51 -33.96 9.80 -13.33
CA ASP A 51 -34.10 10.24 -14.74
C ASP A 51 -33.40 11.57 -15.03
N ALA A 52 -33.30 12.46 -14.05
CA ALA A 52 -32.59 13.74 -14.17
C ALA A 52 -31.07 13.60 -14.41
N LEU A 53 -30.47 12.46 -14.04
CA LEU A 53 -29.04 12.19 -14.18
C LEU A 53 -28.70 11.23 -15.33
N LYS A 54 -29.66 10.49 -15.86
CA LYS A 54 -29.45 9.58 -17.01
C LYS A 54 -28.81 10.23 -18.25
N PRO A 55 -29.18 11.46 -18.67
CA PRO A 55 -28.57 12.08 -19.85
C PRO A 55 -27.21 12.76 -19.55
N VAL A 56 -26.71 12.69 -18.31
CA VAL A 56 -25.51 13.41 -17.88
C VAL A 56 -24.25 12.68 -18.33
N SER A 57 -23.27 13.42 -18.83
CA SER A 57 -21.93 12.91 -19.10
C SER A 57 -20.94 13.38 -18.03
N VAL A 58 -20.13 12.47 -17.50
CA VAL A 58 -19.07 12.81 -16.54
C VAL A 58 -17.76 13.09 -17.30
N ARG A 59 -17.09 14.19 -16.97
CA ARG A 59 -15.81 14.60 -17.58
C ARG A 59 -14.83 15.01 -16.50
N THR A 60 -13.60 14.53 -16.58
CA THR A 60 -12.52 14.94 -15.65
C THR A 60 -11.81 16.18 -16.19
N LEU A 61 -11.59 17.15 -15.32
CA LEU A 61 -10.77 18.32 -15.59
C LEU A 61 -9.31 18.03 -15.22
N ASP A 62 -8.44 17.94 -16.21
CA ASP A 62 -7.00 17.80 -15.99
C ASP A 62 -6.33 19.18 -15.91
N LEU A 63 -5.86 19.52 -14.72
CA LEU A 63 -5.20 20.80 -14.46
C LEU A 63 -3.77 20.84 -14.99
N GLY A 64 -3.09 19.70 -15.05
CA GLY A 64 -1.76 19.58 -15.61
C GLY A 64 -1.75 19.89 -17.10
N LEU A 65 -2.71 19.34 -17.86
CA LEU A 65 -2.89 19.67 -19.28
C LEU A 65 -3.28 21.14 -19.51
N LEU A 66 -4.02 21.75 -18.58
CA LEU A 66 -4.36 23.16 -18.67
C LEU A 66 -3.14 24.08 -18.46
N GLN A 67 -2.26 23.72 -17.54
CA GLN A 67 -1.02 24.44 -17.23
C GLN A 67 0.08 24.18 -18.27
N ALA A 68 0.10 23.00 -18.89
CA ALA A 68 1.08 22.63 -19.91
C ALA A 68 1.05 23.63 -21.09
N GLY A 69 2.18 24.30 -21.31
CA GLY A 69 2.31 25.30 -22.37
C GLY A 69 1.47 26.57 -22.18
N ALA A 70 0.96 26.82 -20.97
CA ALA A 70 0.41 28.13 -20.58
C ALA A 70 1.53 28.92 -19.88
N GLY A 71 2.38 29.57 -20.66
CA GLY A 71 3.56 30.29 -20.14
C GLY A 71 3.21 31.60 -19.42
N VAL A 72 1.98 32.10 -19.62
CA VAL A 72 1.48 33.36 -19.06
C VAL A 72 0.15 33.11 -18.33
N LYS A 73 -0.01 33.69 -17.12
CA LYS A 73 -1.20 33.55 -16.26
C LYS A 73 -2.55 33.71 -17.00
N GLY A 74 -2.62 34.64 -17.96
CA GLY A 74 -3.84 34.90 -18.73
C GLY A 74 -4.23 33.78 -19.70
N GLU A 75 -3.29 32.98 -20.20
CA GLU A 75 -3.59 31.87 -21.11
C GLU A 75 -4.32 30.74 -20.38
N PHE A 76 -3.89 30.43 -19.15
CA PHE A 76 -4.55 29.45 -18.29
C PHE A 76 -6.00 29.88 -18.00
N GLU A 77 -6.19 31.13 -17.56
CA GLU A 77 -7.51 31.69 -17.25
C GLU A 77 -8.43 31.66 -18.48
N GLN A 78 -7.90 32.00 -19.66
CA GLN A 78 -8.66 31.96 -20.91
C GLN A 78 -9.03 30.52 -21.32
N ARG A 79 -8.13 29.55 -21.16
CA ARG A 79 -8.43 28.13 -21.43
C ARG A 79 -9.51 27.61 -20.50
N LEU A 80 -9.44 27.92 -19.21
CA LEU A 80 -10.44 27.52 -18.23
C LEU A 80 -11.80 28.15 -18.55
N LYS A 81 -11.83 29.42 -18.94
CA LYS A 81 -13.05 30.09 -19.38
C LYS A 81 -13.67 29.41 -20.60
N ASN A 82 -12.87 29.08 -21.61
CA ASN A 82 -13.34 28.36 -22.79
C ASN A 82 -13.94 26.99 -22.44
N ILE A 83 -13.38 26.27 -21.44
CA ILE A 83 -13.94 25.01 -20.95
C ILE A 83 -15.29 25.23 -20.27
N ILE A 84 -15.41 26.25 -19.42
CA ILE A 84 -16.68 26.59 -18.76
C ILE A 84 -17.74 26.91 -19.81
N ASP A 85 -17.42 27.76 -20.80
CA ASP A 85 -18.33 28.13 -21.88
C ASP A 85 -18.75 26.90 -22.72
N ALA A 86 -17.81 26.00 -23.02
CA ALA A 86 -18.09 24.76 -23.74
C ALA A 86 -19.00 23.80 -22.95
N VAL A 87 -18.81 23.70 -21.64
CA VAL A 87 -19.67 22.89 -20.75
C VAL A 87 -21.08 23.47 -20.71
N GLN A 88 -21.23 24.79 -20.67
CA GLN A 88 -22.53 25.46 -20.66
C GLN A 88 -23.28 25.32 -21.98
N GLN A 89 -22.57 25.35 -23.11
CA GLN A 89 -23.15 25.24 -24.45
C GLN A 89 -23.41 23.78 -24.89
N SER A 90 -22.97 22.80 -24.10
CA SER A 90 -23.14 21.39 -24.42
C SER A 90 -24.62 21.01 -24.53
N PRO A 91 -25.04 20.29 -25.59
CA PRO A 91 -26.43 19.86 -25.76
C PRO A 91 -26.85 18.82 -24.71
N LEU A 92 -25.89 18.06 -24.19
CA LEU A 92 -26.07 17.13 -23.09
C LEU A 92 -25.47 17.73 -21.82
N PRO A 93 -26.14 17.58 -20.65
CA PRO A 93 -25.61 18.09 -19.40
C PRO A 93 -24.27 17.41 -19.06
N VAL A 94 -23.27 18.23 -18.74
CA VAL A 94 -21.93 17.74 -18.35
C VAL A 94 -21.74 17.94 -16.85
N LEU A 95 -21.23 16.90 -16.19
CA LEU A 95 -20.78 16.93 -14.82
C LEU A 95 -19.25 16.93 -14.80
N LEU A 96 -18.67 18.02 -14.33
CA LEU A 96 -17.21 18.19 -14.32
C LEU A 96 -16.63 17.68 -13.01
N PHE A 97 -15.78 16.67 -13.07
CA PHE A 97 -14.98 16.19 -11.96
C PHE A 97 -13.67 16.96 -11.87
N ILE A 98 -13.38 17.52 -10.71
CA ILE A 98 -12.16 18.25 -10.40
C ILE A 98 -11.47 17.52 -9.25
N ASP A 99 -10.40 16.80 -9.56
CA ASP A 99 -9.53 16.25 -8.53
C ASP A 99 -8.63 17.35 -7.96
N GLU A 100 -8.19 17.19 -6.72
CA GLU A 100 -7.37 18.17 -5.99
C GLU A 100 -7.90 19.62 -6.13
N ALA A 101 -9.20 19.81 -5.92
CA ALA A 101 -9.90 21.06 -6.23
C ALA A 101 -9.35 22.30 -5.49
N HIS A 102 -8.57 22.09 -4.42
CA HIS A 102 -7.85 23.15 -3.72
C HIS A 102 -6.82 23.85 -4.60
N THR A 103 -6.22 23.18 -5.59
CA THR A 103 -5.23 23.75 -6.51
C THR A 103 -5.79 24.92 -7.32
N LEU A 104 -7.10 24.91 -7.61
CA LEU A 104 -7.80 25.99 -8.30
C LEU A 104 -8.10 27.21 -7.40
N ILE A 105 -8.06 27.03 -6.07
CA ILE A 105 -8.49 28.05 -5.09
C ILE A 105 -7.30 28.58 -4.28
N GLY A 106 -6.34 27.73 -3.97
CA GLY A 106 -5.21 28.00 -3.07
C GLY A 106 -3.93 28.48 -3.74
N ALA A 107 -3.86 28.49 -5.07
CA ALA A 107 -2.66 28.93 -5.81
C ALA A 107 -2.32 30.42 -5.61
N GLY A 108 -3.22 31.23 -5.05
CA GLY A 108 -3.07 32.68 -4.92
C GLY A 108 -1.97 33.19 -3.97
N ASN A 109 -1.31 32.34 -3.18
CA ASN A 109 -0.32 32.79 -2.18
C ASN A 109 1.16 32.70 -2.61
N GLN A 110 1.47 32.04 -3.73
CA GLN A 110 2.79 32.16 -4.35
C GLN A 110 2.72 33.19 -5.47
N ALA A 111 3.72 34.06 -5.55
CA ALA A 111 3.87 35.05 -6.60
C ALA A 111 3.95 34.36 -7.98
N GLY A 112 2.80 34.08 -8.60
CA GLY A 112 2.70 33.33 -9.86
C GLY A 112 1.47 32.44 -10.01
N GLY A 113 0.71 32.11 -8.95
CA GLY A 113 -0.45 31.23 -9.08
C GLY A 113 -1.68 31.90 -9.69
N ALA A 114 -2.37 31.18 -10.58
CA ALA A 114 -3.63 31.60 -11.19
C ALA A 114 -4.79 31.48 -10.18
N ASP A 115 -5.54 32.56 -9.96
CA ASP A 115 -6.70 32.56 -9.05
C ASP A 115 -7.97 32.15 -9.81
N ALA A 116 -8.01 30.87 -10.18
CA ALA A 116 -9.10 30.26 -10.95
C ALA A 116 -10.45 30.31 -10.23
N ALA A 117 -10.43 30.45 -8.89
CA ALA A 117 -11.63 30.54 -8.07
C ALA A 117 -12.54 31.71 -8.49
N ASN A 118 -11.96 32.84 -8.91
CA ASN A 118 -12.74 33.99 -9.35
C ASN A 118 -13.54 33.72 -10.64
N LEU A 119 -13.07 32.81 -11.49
CA LEU A 119 -13.77 32.39 -12.71
C LEU A 119 -14.85 31.35 -12.42
N LEU A 120 -14.61 30.47 -11.44
CA LEU A 120 -15.55 29.39 -11.08
C LEU A 120 -16.71 29.89 -10.22
N LYS A 121 -16.46 30.82 -9.29
CA LYS A 121 -17.47 31.34 -8.35
C LYS A 121 -18.75 31.81 -9.04
N PRO A 122 -18.72 32.64 -10.11
CA PRO A 122 -19.93 33.07 -10.80
C PRO A 122 -20.69 31.92 -11.47
N ALA A 123 -19.99 31.00 -12.14
CA ALA A 123 -20.60 29.87 -12.84
C ALA A 123 -21.28 28.89 -11.85
N LEU A 124 -20.62 28.62 -10.72
CA LEU A 124 -21.18 27.87 -9.60
C LEU A 124 -22.33 28.62 -8.91
N ALA A 125 -22.23 29.95 -8.82
CA ALA A 125 -23.24 30.80 -8.19
C ALA A 125 -24.57 30.76 -8.95
N ARG A 126 -24.50 30.78 -10.29
CA ARG A 126 -25.65 30.72 -11.21
C ARG A 126 -26.17 29.31 -11.44
N GLY A 127 -25.44 28.28 -11.02
CA GLY A 127 -25.82 26.87 -11.22
C GLY A 127 -25.64 26.39 -12.66
N GLU A 128 -24.90 27.15 -13.47
CA GLU A 128 -24.58 26.84 -14.87
C GLU A 128 -23.51 25.76 -14.98
N LEU A 129 -22.69 25.60 -13.93
CA LEU A 129 -21.65 24.59 -13.84
C LEU A 129 -21.99 23.60 -12.72
N ARG A 130 -22.18 22.32 -13.07
CA ARG A 130 -22.31 21.23 -12.10
C ARG A 130 -20.97 20.54 -11.95
N THR A 131 -20.51 20.38 -10.71
CA THR A 131 -19.20 19.81 -10.42
C THR A 131 -19.24 18.74 -9.35
N ILE A 132 -18.32 17.78 -9.46
CA ILE A 132 -17.86 16.96 -8.34
C ILE A 132 -16.44 17.42 -8.04
N ALA A 133 -16.16 17.79 -6.80
CA ALA A 133 -14.80 18.13 -6.38
C ALA A 133 -14.24 17.04 -5.47
N ALA A 134 -12.92 16.84 -5.47
CA ALA A 134 -12.22 16.02 -4.48
C ALA A 134 -11.05 16.81 -3.86
N THR A 135 -10.84 16.66 -2.55
CA THR A 135 -9.78 17.35 -1.80
C THR A 135 -9.51 16.63 -0.47
N THR A 136 -8.39 16.94 0.19
CA THR A 136 -8.10 16.45 1.55
C THR A 136 -8.86 17.25 2.61
N TRP A 137 -8.91 16.72 3.84
CA TRP A 137 -9.60 17.40 4.94
C TRP A 137 -8.93 18.73 5.31
N SER A 138 -7.61 18.77 5.35
CA SER A 138 -6.82 19.96 5.66
C SER A 138 -7.07 21.07 4.64
N GLU A 139 -7.04 20.74 3.35
CA GLU A 139 -7.33 21.65 2.25
C GLU A 139 -8.78 22.16 2.27
N TYR A 140 -9.75 21.28 2.53
CA TYR A 140 -11.15 21.68 2.65
C TYR A 140 -11.33 22.76 3.72
N LYS A 141 -10.76 22.54 4.91
CA LYS A 141 -10.79 23.52 6.02
C LYS A 141 -10.10 24.82 5.66
N GLN A 142 -8.97 24.75 4.96
CA GLN A 142 -8.17 25.91 4.64
C GLN A 142 -8.79 26.77 3.55
N TYR A 143 -9.36 26.17 2.50
CA TYR A 143 -9.73 26.88 1.27
C TYR A 143 -11.24 26.93 1.01
N PHE A 144 -12.00 25.88 1.35
CA PHE A 144 -13.44 25.80 1.06
C PHE A 144 -14.32 26.28 2.21
N GLU A 145 -14.04 25.83 3.45
CA GLU A 145 -14.82 26.20 4.63
C GLU A 145 -14.72 27.69 4.97
N ARG A 146 -13.56 28.30 4.68
CA ARG A 146 -13.33 29.75 4.88
C ARG A 146 -14.00 30.63 3.81
N ASP A 147 -14.36 30.08 2.66
CA ASP A 147 -14.96 30.82 1.56
C ASP A 147 -16.49 30.61 1.53
N ALA A 148 -17.22 31.62 2.00
CA ALA A 148 -18.67 31.57 2.13
C ALA A 148 -19.42 31.45 0.78
N ALA A 149 -18.78 31.71 -0.38
CA ALA A 149 -19.40 31.47 -1.68
C ALA A 149 -19.31 30.00 -2.06
N LEU A 150 -18.16 29.37 -1.85
CA LEU A 150 -17.93 27.95 -2.16
C LEU A 150 -18.66 27.02 -1.18
N GLU A 151 -18.62 27.32 0.11
CA GLU A 151 -19.34 26.57 1.16
C GLU A 151 -20.86 26.51 0.91
N ARG A 152 -21.42 27.55 0.29
CA ARG A 152 -22.84 27.61 -0.07
C ARG A 152 -23.19 26.88 -1.36
N ARG A 153 -22.21 26.37 -2.10
CA ARG A 153 -22.42 25.68 -3.39
C ARG A 153 -22.01 24.22 -3.35
N PHE A 154 -21.05 23.87 -2.50
CA PHE A 154 -20.65 22.50 -2.29
C PHE A 154 -21.36 21.86 -1.09
N GLN A 155 -21.64 20.57 -1.21
CA GLN A 155 -22.07 19.73 -0.10
C GLN A 155 -21.00 18.68 0.16
N MET A 156 -20.48 18.69 1.39
CA MET A 156 -19.44 17.75 1.80
C MET A 156 -19.98 16.32 1.88
N ILE A 157 -19.22 15.40 1.30
CA ILE A 157 -19.30 13.95 1.48
C ILE A 157 -17.97 13.52 2.09
N LYS A 158 -18.01 13.01 3.31
CA LYS A 158 -16.82 12.50 3.98
C LYS A 158 -16.49 11.12 3.43
N VAL A 159 -15.25 10.93 2.99
CA VAL A 159 -14.75 9.65 2.47
C VAL A 159 -13.64 9.18 3.40
N ASP A 160 -14.02 8.35 4.35
CA ASP A 160 -13.09 7.77 5.32
C ASP A 160 -12.38 6.54 4.76
N GLU A 161 -11.22 6.23 5.35
CA GLU A 161 -10.51 4.96 5.10
C GLU A 161 -11.45 3.79 5.42
N PRO A 162 -11.59 2.79 4.52
CA PRO A 162 -12.49 1.66 4.76
C PRO A 162 -11.96 0.78 5.90
N ASP A 163 -12.87 0.03 6.54
CA ASP A 163 -12.50 -1.06 7.44
C ASP A 163 -11.87 -2.25 6.68
N ASP A 164 -11.36 -3.22 7.42
CA ASP A 164 -10.62 -4.35 6.83
C ASP A 164 -11.50 -5.22 5.93
N ASP A 165 -12.75 -5.46 6.32
CA ASP A 165 -13.68 -6.28 5.55
C ASP A 165 -14.06 -5.61 4.22
N THR A 166 -14.35 -4.31 4.27
CA THR A 166 -14.67 -3.50 3.10
C THR A 166 -13.45 -3.37 2.19
N ALA A 167 -12.26 -3.14 2.74
CA ALA A 167 -11.02 -3.10 1.98
C ALA A 167 -10.74 -4.46 1.30
N CYS A 168 -10.94 -5.58 2.01
CA CYS A 168 -10.81 -6.91 1.43
C CYS A 168 -11.80 -7.12 0.28
N LEU A 169 -13.05 -6.68 0.42
CA LEU A 169 -14.04 -6.74 -0.65
C LEU A 169 -13.60 -5.92 -1.88
N MET A 170 -13.07 -4.71 -1.67
CA MET A 170 -12.52 -3.88 -2.75
C MET A 170 -11.38 -4.59 -3.47
N LEU A 171 -10.41 -5.15 -2.74
CA LEU A 171 -9.28 -5.86 -3.33
C LEU A 171 -9.71 -7.13 -4.06
N ARG A 172 -10.69 -7.89 -3.55
CA ARG A 172 -11.28 -9.05 -4.25
C ARG A 172 -11.85 -8.66 -5.60
N GLY A 173 -12.47 -7.48 -5.71
CA GLY A 173 -12.97 -6.94 -6.96
C GLY A 173 -11.88 -6.55 -7.98
N LEU A 174 -10.68 -6.23 -7.50
CA LEU A 174 -9.52 -5.87 -8.34
C LEU A 174 -8.61 -7.07 -8.63
N LYS A 175 -8.69 -8.11 -7.80
CA LYS A 175 -7.84 -9.31 -7.82
C LYS A 175 -7.70 -9.93 -9.21
N SER A 176 -8.80 -10.10 -9.95
CA SER A 176 -8.77 -10.73 -11.27
C SER A 176 -7.95 -9.94 -12.28
N ARG A 177 -8.06 -8.61 -12.28
CA ARG A 177 -7.31 -7.72 -13.19
C ARG A 177 -5.80 -7.78 -12.94
N TYR A 178 -5.38 -7.78 -11.68
CA TYR A 178 -3.96 -7.90 -11.33
C TYR A 178 -3.42 -9.31 -11.61
N ALA A 179 -4.21 -10.35 -11.28
CA ALA A 179 -3.86 -11.73 -11.59
C ALA A 179 -3.67 -11.96 -13.10
N GLU A 180 -4.55 -11.40 -13.94
CA GLU A 180 -4.45 -11.48 -15.40
C GLU A 180 -3.26 -10.67 -15.93
N HIS A 181 -3.09 -9.42 -15.49
CA HIS A 181 -1.99 -8.55 -15.93
C HIS A 181 -0.61 -9.18 -15.67
N HIS A 182 -0.42 -9.72 -14.47
CA HIS A 182 0.82 -10.39 -14.10
C HIS A 182 0.83 -11.87 -14.49
N GLY A 183 -0.28 -12.44 -14.96
CA GLY A 183 -0.48 -13.86 -15.22
C GLY A 183 -0.05 -14.76 -14.05
N VAL A 184 -0.40 -14.38 -12.82
CA VAL A 184 -0.14 -15.13 -11.59
C VAL A 184 -1.46 -15.43 -10.89
N HIS A 185 -1.47 -16.45 -10.04
CA HIS A 185 -2.62 -16.69 -9.17
C HIS A 185 -2.44 -15.96 -7.84
N ILE A 186 -3.49 -15.29 -7.38
CA ILE A 186 -3.52 -14.60 -6.10
C ILE A 186 -4.46 -15.37 -5.17
N THR A 187 -4.03 -15.67 -3.94
CA THR A 187 -4.87 -16.36 -2.95
C THR A 187 -5.82 -15.38 -2.23
N ASP A 188 -6.90 -15.85 -1.59
CA ASP A 188 -7.71 -14.96 -0.72
C ASP A 188 -6.93 -14.55 0.54
N GLU A 189 -6.05 -15.41 1.04
CA GLU A 189 -5.19 -15.11 2.17
C GLU A 189 -4.22 -13.96 1.89
N ALA A 190 -3.67 -13.88 0.67
CA ALA A 190 -2.86 -12.74 0.25
C ALA A 190 -3.64 -11.43 0.30
N VAL A 191 -4.92 -11.42 -0.09
CA VAL A 191 -5.76 -10.22 -0.02
C VAL A 191 -5.95 -9.77 1.42
N ARG A 192 -6.27 -10.70 2.33
CA ARG A 192 -6.42 -10.39 3.75
C ARG A 192 -5.09 -9.90 4.35
N ALA A 193 -4.00 -10.60 4.08
CA ALA A 193 -2.67 -10.22 4.53
C ALA A 193 -2.28 -8.83 4.01
N ALA A 194 -2.61 -8.50 2.75
CA ALA A 194 -2.29 -7.20 2.17
C ALA A 194 -3.02 -6.07 2.90
N VAL A 195 -4.29 -6.26 3.26
CA VAL A 195 -5.07 -5.28 4.04
C VAL A 195 -4.52 -5.16 5.46
N THR A 196 -4.43 -6.28 6.20
CA THR A 196 -4.05 -6.26 7.61
C THR A 196 -2.61 -5.80 7.83
N LEU A 197 -1.65 -6.30 7.05
CA LEU A 197 -0.24 -5.92 7.19
C LEU A 197 -0.01 -4.48 6.73
N SER A 198 -0.64 -4.03 5.64
CA SER A 198 -0.48 -2.63 5.21
C SER A 198 -1.11 -1.65 6.19
N ARG A 199 -2.23 -2.01 6.85
CA ARG A 199 -2.79 -1.19 7.94
C ARG A 199 -1.79 -1.06 9.09
N ARG A 200 -1.18 -2.16 9.51
CA ARG A 200 -0.28 -2.20 10.68
C ARG A 200 1.06 -1.50 10.43
N TYR A 201 1.67 -1.72 9.27
CA TYR A 201 3.06 -1.32 9.02
C TYR A 201 3.22 -0.13 8.06
N LEU A 202 2.21 0.22 7.27
CA LEU A 202 2.24 1.37 6.34
C LEU A 202 1.29 2.47 6.83
N THR A 203 1.66 3.12 7.93
CA THR A 203 0.82 4.11 8.64
C THR A 203 0.70 5.47 7.94
N GLY A 204 1.68 5.83 7.09
CA GLY A 204 1.66 7.09 6.31
C GLY A 204 0.79 7.06 5.06
N ARG A 205 0.09 5.96 4.79
CA ARG A 205 -0.77 5.75 3.62
C ARG A 205 -2.11 5.15 4.04
N GLN A 206 -3.14 5.33 3.22
CA GLN A 206 -4.49 4.89 3.52
C GLN A 206 -4.91 3.67 2.68
N LEU A 207 -5.79 2.84 3.24
CA LEU A 207 -6.54 1.85 2.49
C LEU A 207 -7.59 2.50 1.59
N PRO A 208 -7.95 1.86 0.45
CA PRO A 208 -7.42 0.58 -0.05
C PRO A 208 -6.08 0.70 -0.80
N ASP A 209 -5.64 1.91 -1.16
CA ASP A 209 -4.50 2.18 -2.04
C ASP A 209 -3.21 1.44 -1.64
N LYS A 210 -2.78 1.55 -0.38
CA LYS A 210 -1.57 0.87 0.10
C LYS A 210 -1.61 -0.66 -0.02
N ALA A 211 -2.79 -1.27 0.10
CA ALA A 211 -2.96 -2.71 -0.02
C ALA A 211 -2.99 -3.14 -1.50
N VAL A 212 -3.52 -2.29 -2.37
CA VAL A 212 -3.49 -2.48 -3.83
C VAL A 212 -2.04 -2.48 -4.32
N ASP A 213 -1.26 -1.47 -3.95
CA ASP A 213 0.17 -1.37 -4.30
C ASP A 213 0.98 -2.57 -3.81
N LEU A 214 0.69 -3.01 -2.60
CA LEU A 214 1.35 -4.16 -1.99
C LEU A 214 1.03 -5.45 -2.75
N LEU A 215 -0.24 -5.65 -3.13
CA LEU A 215 -0.67 -6.81 -3.90
C LEU A 215 -0.10 -6.80 -5.32
N ASP A 216 -0.03 -5.63 -5.95
CA ASP A 216 0.55 -5.44 -7.28
C ASP A 216 2.05 -5.77 -7.29
N THR A 217 2.79 -5.25 -6.29
CA THR A 217 4.21 -5.53 -6.11
C THR A 217 4.48 -7.00 -5.82
N ALA A 218 3.65 -7.62 -4.97
CA ALA A 218 3.74 -9.05 -4.68
C ALA A 218 3.47 -9.90 -5.95
N SER A 219 2.52 -9.48 -6.79
CA SER A 219 2.22 -10.14 -8.07
C SER A 219 3.36 -10.04 -9.06
N ALA A 220 3.94 -8.84 -9.21
CA ALA A 220 5.12 -8.63 -10.05
C ALA A 220 6.32 -9.47 -9.59
N ARG A 221 6.52 -9.61 -8.27
CA ARG A 221 7.59 -10.42 -7.69
C ARG A 221 7.42 -11.91 -8.01
N ILE A 222 6.21 -12.45 -7.90
CA ILE A 222 5.94 -13.85 -8.27
C ILE A 222 6.21 -14.08 -9.75
N ARG A 223 5.73 -13.19 -10.63
CA ARG A 223 6.05 -13.25 -12.07
C ARG A 223 7.56 -13.27 -12.31
N MET A 224 8.32 -12.37 -11.69
CA MET A 224 9.77 -12.35 -11.81
C MET A 224 10.41 -13.66 -11.31
N SER A 225 9.90 -14.25 -10.23
CA SER A 225 10.45 -15.50 -9.69
C SER A 225 10.25 -16.71 -10.62
N LEU A 226 9.24 -16.66 -11.50
CA LEU A 226 8.98 -17.70 -12.50
C LEU A 226 9.90 -17.56 -13.73
N ASP A 227 10.27 -16.32 -14.07
CA ASP A 227 11.02 -16.02 -15.31
C ASP A 227 12.55 -15.89 -15.08
N THR A 228 13.00 -15.81 -13.82
CA THR A 228 14.40 -15.49 -13.50
C THR A 228 15.02 -16.47 -12.50
N VAL A 229 16.36 -16.56 -12.53
CA VAL A 229 17.10 -17.38 -11.57
C VAL A 229 16.99 -16.79 -10.16
N PRO A 230 16.66 -17.59 -9.14
CA PRO A 230 16.52 -17.14 -7.76
C PRO A 230 17.71 -16.30 -7.26
N ALA A 231 17.41 -15.21 -6.54
CA ALA A 231 18.42 -14.31 -5.99
C ALA A 231 19.48 -15.00 -5.10
N PRO A 232 19.14 -16.01 -4.25
CA PRO A 232 20.15 -16.75 -3.49
C PRO A 232 21.19 -17.44 -4.38
N LEU A 233 20.77 -18.08 -5.47
CA LEU A 233 21.67 -18.73 -6.44
C LEU A 233 22.55 -17.70 -7.16
N THR A 234 21.94 -16.62 -7.64
CA THR A 234 22.67 -15.53 -8.31
C THR A 234 23.73 -14.92 -7.39
N ARG A 235 23.41 -14.74 -6.10
CA ARG A 235 24.34 -14.22 -5.09
C ARG A 235 25.52 -15.15 -4.85
N LEU A 236 25.29 -16.45 -4.69
CA LEU A 236 26.37 -17.43 -4.49
C LEU A 236 27.28 -17.54 -5.72
N LYS A 237 26.70 -17.53 -6.93
CA LYS A 237 27.48 -17.50 -8.18
C LYS A 237 28.34 -16.24 -8.29
N ALA A 238 27.81 -15.08 -7.92
CA ALA A 238 28.57 -13.84 -7.89
C ALA A 238 29.72 -13.89 -6.86
N GLN A 239 29.49 -14.48 -5.68
CA GLN A 239 30.53 -14.67 -4.66
C GLN A 239 31.66 -15.60 -5.15
N LEU A 240 31.33 -16.72 -5.80
CA LEU A 240 32.35 -17.58 -6.43
C LEU A 240 33.15 -16.85 -7.50
N THR A 241 32.48 -16.05 -8.33
CA THR A 241 33.16 -15.25 -9.35
C THR A 241 34.13 -14.25 -8.71
N ALA A 242 33.73 -13.59 -7.63
CA ALA A 242 34.60 -12.67 -6.90
C ALA A 242 35.81 -13.37 -6.26
N LEU A 243 35.60 -14.54 -5.63
CA LEU A 243 36.68 -15.35 -5.05
C LEU A 243 37.66 -15.84 -6.12
N ALA A 244 37.16 -16.27 -7.29
CA ALA A 244 38.00 -16.71 -8.40
C ALA A 244 38.88 -15.56 -8.93
N MET A 245 38.33 -14.34 -9.03
CA MET A 245 39.10 -13.15 -9.41
C MET A 245 40.17 -12.81 -8.36
N GLU A 246 39.84 -12.88 -7.08
CA GLU A 246 40.79 -12.65 -5.99
C GLU A 246 41.91 -13.69 -6.02
N LYS A 247 41.56 -14.98 -6.16
CA LYS A 247 42.52 -16.09 -6.27
C LYS A 247 43.49 -15.88 -7.42
N GLN A 248 42.98 -15.49 -8.59
CA GLN A 248 43.80 -15.22 -9.77
C GLN A 248 44.79 -14.08 -9.53
N ALA A 249 44.34 -12.96 -8.94
CA ALA A 249 45.22 -11.84 -8.62
C ALA A 249 46.34 -12.22 -7.64
N LEU A 250 46.02 -13.00 -6.60
CA LEU A 250 47.03 -13.47 -5.63
C LEU A 250 48.04 -14.43 -6.27
N LEU A 251 47.61 -15.28 -7.20
CA LEU A 251 48.51 -16.17 -7.94
C LEU A 251 49.46 -15.39 -8.86
N GLU A 252 48.98 -14.30 -9.46
CA GLU A 252 49.82 -13.39 -10.27
C GLU A 252 50.85 -12.66 -9.41
N ASP A 253 50.48 -12.19 -8.21
CA ASP A 253 51.41 -11.57 -7.26
C ASP A 253 52.50 -12.56 -6.78
N ILE A 254 52.12 -13.83 -6.54
CA ILE A 254 53.07 -14.89 -6.21
C ILE A 254 54.02 -15.16 -7.37
N ALA A 255 53.52 -15.19 -8.61
CA ALA A 255 54.35 -15.35 -9.80
C ALA A 255 55.31 -14.18 -10.01
N ALA A 256 54.93 -12.97 -9.57
CA ALA A 256 55.79 -11.78 -9.55
C ALA A 256 56.78 -11.74 -8.38
N GLY A 257 56.76 -12.73 -7.48
CA GLY A 257 57.72 -12.89 -6.37
C GLY A 257 57.22 -12.44 -4.99
N ASN A 258 55.94 -12.09 -4.83
CA ASN A 258 55.37 -11.74 -3.54
C ASN A 258 54.74 -12.97 -2.86
N HIS A 259 55.44 -13.56 -1.88
CA HIS A 259 55.06 -14.83 -1.25
C HIS A 259 54.22 -14.69 0.04
N THR A 260 53.61 -13.53 0.29
CA THR A 260 52.87 -13.26 1.55
C THR A 260 51.40 -13.71 1.54
N HIS A 261 50.92 -14.33 0.45
CA HIS A 261 49.48 -14.57 0.22
C HIS A 261 48.97 -15.99 0.53
N GLY A 262 49.82 -16.88 1.03
CA GLY A 262 49.48 -18.30 1.22
C GLY A 262 48.29 -18.58 2.14
N GLU A 263 48.18 -17.87 3.27
CA GLU A 263 47.05 -18.04 4.21
C GLU A 263 45.71 -17.61 3.59
N ARG A 264 45.71 -16.53 2.79
CA ARG A 264 44.50 -16.05 2.13
C ARG A 264 44.04 -17.00 1.03
N LEU A 265 44.97 -17.56 0.25
CA LEU A 265 44.64 -18.58 -0.75
C LEU A 265 43.99 -19.81 -0.13
N ALA A 266 44.52 -20.31 0.98
CA ALA A 266 43.91 -21.43 1.70
C ALA A 266 42.50 -21.09 2.23
N ALA A 267 42.29 -19.86 2.72
CA ALA A 267 40.97 -19.40 3.14
C ALA A 267 39.98 -19.30 1.96
N ILE A 268 40.43 -18.80 0.80
CA ILE A 268 39.61 -18.74 -0.43
C ILE A 268 39.20 -20.15 -0.86
N GLU A 269 40.09 -21.13 -0.86
CA GLU A 269 39.76 -22.51 -1.23
C GLU A 269 38.71 -23.11 -0.28
N GLN A 270 38.79 -22.84 1.02
CA GLN A 270 37.78 -23.26 2.00
C GLN A 270 36.43 -22.58 1.74
N ASP A 271 36.43 -21.28 1.45
CA ASP A 271 35.22 -20.52 1.13
C ASP A 271 34.58 -20.99 -0.19
N GLU A 272 35.38 -21.28 -1.23
CA GLU A 272 34.94 -21.85 -2.51
C GLU A 272 34.23 -23.18 -2.29
N VAL A 273 34.85 -24.12 -1.56
CA VAL A 273 34.24 -25.42 -1.25
C VAL A 273 32.92 -25.26 -0.51
N ARG A 274 32.88 -24.38 0.50
CA ARG A 274 31.64 -24.11 1.26
C ARG A 274 30.53 -23.57 0.36
N ILE A 275 30.84 -22.60 -0.50
CA ILE A 275 29.86 -21.98 -1.39
C ILE A 275 29.39 -22.96 -2.47
N ILE A 276 30.29 -23.78 -3.03
CA ILE A 276 29.94 -24.80 -4.03
C ILE A 276 28.95 -25.82 -3.44
N LEU A 277 29.19 -26.30 -2.22
CA LEU A 277 28.27 -27.21 -1.53
C LEU A 277 26.89 -26.58 -1.31
N GLN A 278 26.84 -25.32 -0.89
CA GLN A 278 25.59 -24.58 -0.74
C GLN A 278 24.88 -24.35 -2.08
N LEU A 279 25.64 -24.10 -3.15
CA LEU A 279 25.10 -23.91 -4.47
C LEU A 279 24.46 -25.18 -5.01
N ASP A 280 25.12 -26.33 -4.85
CA ASP A 280 24.61 -27.65 -5.29
C ASP A 280 23.30 -28.03 -4.57
N GLU A 281 23.23 -27.76 -3.25
CA GLU A 281 22.01 -27.96 -2.46
C GLU A 281 20.85 -27.11 -2.99
N LEU A 282 21.08 -25.81 -3.20
CA LEU A 282 20.05 -24.89 -3.69
C LEU A 282 19.68 -25.14 -5.17
N GLU A 283 20.62 -25.54 -6.02
CA GLU A 283 20.33 -25.88 -7.42
C GLU A 283 19.49 -27.17 -7.50
N THR A 284 19.76 -28.14 -6.63
CA THR A 284 18.95 -29.35 -6.50
C THR A 284 17.54 -29.02 -6.05
N GLN A 285 17.39 -28.21 -4.99
CA GLN A 285 16.09 -27.73 -4.51
C GLN A 285 15.34 -26.99 -5.62
N TYR A 286 15.99 -26.02 -6.28
CA TYR A 286 15.38 -25.24 -7.35
C TYR A 286 14.91 -26.11 -8.51
N GLY A 287 15.72 -27.10 -8.93
CA GLY A 287 15.34 -28.02 -10.00
C GLY A 287 14.13 -28.91 -9.65
N GLN A 288 13.93 -29.25 -8.37
CA GLN A 288 12.75 -29.95 -7.90
C GLN A 288 11.52 -29.02 -7.86
N GLU A 289 11.67 -27.81 -7.32
CA GLU A 289 10.61 -26.80 -7.26
C GLU A 289 10.11 -26.43 -8.67
N LEU A 290 11.01 -26.24 -9.63
CA LEU A 290 10.66 -25.91 -11.02
C LEU A 290 9.79 -27.00 -11.66
N LYS A 291 10.21 -28.28 -11.55
CA LYS A 291 9.45 -29.42 -12.08
C LYS A 291 8.06 -29.53 -11.46
N LEU A 292 7.95 -29.38 -10.15
CA LEU A 292 6.67 -29.44 -9.44
C LEU A 292 5.76 -28.28 -9.85
N THR A 293 6.33 -27.09 -10.03
CA THR A 293 5.60 -25.87 -10.46
C THR A 293 5.06 -26.02 -11.88
N GLU A 294 5.88 -26.51 -12.82
CA GLU A 294 5.44 -26.78 -14.20
C GLU A 294 4.29 -27.79 -14.23
N ASN A 295 4.39 -28.86 -13.43
CA ASN A 295 3.32 -29.85 -13.29
C ASN A 295 2.04 -29.25 -12.70
N LEU A 296 2.16 -28.39 -11.69
CA LEU A 296 1.01 -27.70 -11.07
C LEU A 296 0.32 -26.76 -12.06
N LEU A 297 1.07 -25.99 -12.84
CA LEU A 297 0.53 -25.12 -13.88
C LEU A 297 -0.21 -25.93 -14.95
N ALA A 298 0.36 -27.05 -15.38
CA ALA A 298 -0.30 -27.96 -16.33
C ALA A 298 -1.60 -28.56 -15.75
N CYS A 299 -1.59 -28.98 -14.47
CA CYS A 299 -2.79 -29.51 -13.81
C CYS A 299 -3.88 -28.45 -13.64
N ARG A 300 -3.51 -27.18 -13.38
CA ARG A 300 -4.48 -26.08 -13.28
C ARG A 300 -5.16 -25.73 -14.60
N ALA A 301 -4.53 -26.05 -15.73
CA ALA A 301 -5.12 -25.87 -17.05
C ALA A 301 -6.07 -27.02 -17.45
N ASP A 302 -5.94 -28.19 -16.82
CA ASP A 302 -6.68 -29.40 -17.14
C ASP A 302 -7.57 -29.85 -15.97
N ILE A 303 -8.89 -29.63 -16.12
CA ILE A 303 -9.91 -29.99 -15.12
C ILE A 303 -9.84 -31.46 -14.70
N SER A 304 -9.44 -32.36 -15.61
CA SER A 304 -9.36 -33.80 -15.32
C SER A 304 -8.25 -34.15 -14.31
N ARG A 305 -7.22 -33.29 -14.19
CA ARG A 305 -6.05 -33.47 -13.33
C ARG A 305 -6.11 -32.68 -12.03
N HIS A 306 -7.24 -32.00 -11.75
CA HIS A 306 -7.39 -31.21 -10.53
C HIS A 306 -7.20 -32.01 -9.23
N ALA A 307 -7.50 -33.32 -9.25
CA ALA A 307 -7.27 -34.19 -8.09
C ALA A 307 -5.78 -34.32 -7.71
N GLU A 308 -4.87 -34.12 -8.66
CA GLU A 308 -3.40 -34.19 -8.45
C GLU A 308 -2.85 -32.91 -7.80
N ILE A 309 -3.57 -31.78 -7.89
CA ILE A 309 -3.08 -30.47 -7.43
C ILE A 309 -2.73 -30.49 -5.93
N ALA A 310 -3.60 -31.07 -5.10
CA ALA A 310 -3.38 -31.09 -3.66
C ALA A 310 -2.12 -31.89 -3.27
N ASP A 311 -1.87 -33.02 -3.96
CA ASP A 311 -0.69 -33.84 -3.71
C ASP A 311 0.59 -33.13 -4.16
N LEU A 312 0.59 -32.56 -5.37
CA LEU A 312 1.71 -31.78 -5.88
C LEU A 312 2.02 -30.54 -5.03
N GLN A 313 1.00 -29.86 -4.48
CA GLN A 313 1.19 -28.76 -3.53
C GLN A 313 1.86 -29.23 -2.23
N ASN A 314 1.47 -30.40 -1.71
CA ASN A 314 2.10 -30.98 -0.53
C ASN A 314 3.56 -31.38 -0.81
N GLN A 315 3.85 -31.97 -1.96
CA GLN A 315 5.21 -32.28 -2.39
C GLN A 315 6.06 -31.00 -2.53
N LEU A 316 5.52 -29.94 -3.13
CA LEU A 316 6.21 -28.67 -3.27
C LEU A 316 6.52 -28.05 -1.90
N SER A 317 5.55 -28.05 -0.99
CA SER A 317 5.75 -27.57 0.39
C SER A 317 6.83 -28.36 1.13
N ALA A 318 6.87 -29.69 0.94
CA ALA A 318 7.88 -30.56 1.55
C ALA A 318 9.30 -30.29 1.03
N VAL A 319 9.45 -29.98 -0.26
CA VAL A 319 10.74 -29.57 -0.85
C VAL A 319 11.16 -28.19 -0.35
N GLN A 320 10.22 -27.25 -0.27
CA GLN A 320 10.51 -25.87 0.10
C GLN A 320 10.92 -25.69 1.56
N GLN A 321 10.42 -26.53 2.49
CA GLN A 321 10.73 -26.48 3.93
C GLN A 321 10.65 -25.07 4.56
N GLY A 322 9.77 -24.22 4.05
CA GLY A 322 9.61 -22.83 4.50
C GLY A 322 10.62 -21.82 3.95
N ASN A 323 11.49 -22.21 3.02
CA ASN A 323 12.43 -21.35 2.28
C ASN A 323 12.28 -21.55 0.76
N PRO A 324 11.17 -21.11 0.15
CA PRO A 324 10.93 -21.28 -1.27
C PRO A 324 11.94 -20.49 -2.11
N LEU A 325 12.51 -21.13 -3.13
CA LEU A 325 13.35 -20.47 -4.14
C LEU A 325 12.51 -19.94 -5.31
N LEU A 326 11.37 -20.58 -5.56
CA LEU A 326 10.40 -20.22 -6.57
C LEU A 326 9.00 -20.09 -5.93
N GLY A 327 8.31 -18.99 -6.25
CA GLY A 327 6.93 -18.76 -5.84
C GLY A 327 5.98 -19.01 -7.01
N LEU A 328 4.96 -19.84 -6.80
CA LEU A 328 3.91 -20.07 -7.80
C LEU A 328 2.74 -19.09 -7.65
N ASP A 329 2.35 -18.82 -6.40
CA ASP A 329 1.15 -18.06 -6.05
C ASP A 329 1.52 -16.84 -5.21
N VAL A 330 0.74 -15.78 -5.36
CA VAL A 330 0.77 -14.67 -4.40
C VAL A 330 -0.01 -15.11 -3.16
N ASP A 331 0.73 -15.38 -2.10
CA ASP A 331 0.24 -15.81 -0.79
C ASP A 331 0.53 -14.77 0.32
N ALA A 332 0.09 -15.06 1.54
CA ALA A 332 0.32 -14.18 2.69
C ALA A 332 1.82 -13.95 2.95
N ARG A 333 2.67 -14.97 2.72
CA ARG A 333 4.12 -14.87 2.91
C ARG A 333 4.76 -13.93 1.88
N THR A 334 4.33 -14.00 0.63
CA THR A 334 4.81 -13.13 -0.46
C THR A 334 4.53 -11.67 -0.12
N VAL A 335 3.29 -11.39 0.30
CA VAL A 335 2.86 -10.07 0.77
C VAL A 335 3.69 -9.60 1.96
N ALA A 336 3.89 -10.46 2.96
CA ALA A 336 4.71 -10.14 4.13
C ALA A 336 6.19 -9.87 3.74
N THR A 337 6.73 -10.58 2.76
CA THR A 337 8.10 -10.37 2.27
C THR A 337 8.24 -9.00 1.62
N VAL A 338 7.23 -8.55 0.85
CA VAL A 338 7.24 -7.19 0.28
C VAL A 338 7.19 -6.13 1.39
N ILE A 339 6.34 -6.30 2.41
CA ILE A 339 6.32 -5.40 3.58
C ILE A 339 7.67 -5.37 4.28
N ALA A 340 8.30 -6.53 4.49
CA ALA A 340 9.61 -6.63 5.13
C ALA A 340 10.65 -5.81 4.38
N ASP A 341 10.66 -5.89 3.06
CA ASP A 341 11.61 -5.13 2.22
C ASP A 341 11.33 -3.62 2.26
N TRP A 342 10.05 -3.20 2.27
CA TRP A 342 9.68 -1.79 2.31
C TRP A 342 9.95 -1.12 3.66
N THR A 343 9.72 -1.85 4.74
CA THR A 343 9.73 -1.30 6.11
C THR A 343 11.02 -1.63 6.87
N GLY A 344 11.73 -2.68 6.46
CA GLY A 344 12.85 -3.26 7.19
C GLY A 344 12.44 -4.12 8.38
N VAL A 345 11.14 -4.32 8.63
CA VAL A 345 10.66 -5.19 9.71
C VAL A 345 10.93 -6.65 9.35
N PRO A 346 11.53 -7.47 10.24
CA PRO A 346 11.84 -8.85 9.93
C PRO A 346 10.61 -9.68 9.55
N LEU A 347 10.70 -10.48 8.48
CA LEU A 347 9.62 -11.37 8.03
C LEU A 347 9.09 -12.27 9.15
N SER A 348 9.97 -12.74 10.03
CA SER A 348 9.61 -13.57 11.19
C SER A 348 8.73 -12.86 12.22
N SER A 349 8.75 -11.52 12.28
CA SER A 349 7.82 -10.75 13.11
C SER A 349 6.47 -10.57 12.41
N LEU A 350 6.47 -10.37 11.09
CA LEU A 350 5.25 -10.18 10.29
C LEU A 350 4.39 -11.45 10.20
N MET A 351 5.03 -12.62 10.21
CA MET A 351 4.35 -13.93 10.11
C MET A 351 3.90 -14.50 11.46
N LYS A 352 4.25 -13.87 12.59
CA LYS A 352 3.83 -14.35 13.90
C LYS A 352 2.36 -14.06 14.15
N ASP A 353 1.71 -14.99 14.83
CA ASP A 353 0.36 -14.79 15.33
C ASP A 353 0.38 -13.72 16.44
N GLU A 354 -0.31 -12.61 16.16
CA GLU A 354 -0.44 -11.45 17.06
C GLU A 354 -1.04 -11.85 18.42
N GLN A 355 -1.95 -12.84 18.45
CA GLN A 355 -2.51 -13.33 19.72
C GLN A 355 -1.43 -13.99 20.58
N THR A 356 -0.56 -14.78 19.94
CA THR A 356 0.54 -15.46 20.63
C THR A 356 1.61 -14.46 21.10
N GLU A 357 1.87 -13.39 20.33
CA GLU A 357 2.75 -12.29 20.78
C GLU A 357 2.19 -11.59 22.01
N LEU A 358 0.91 -11.25 22.03
CA LEU A 358 0.28 -10.58 23.17
C LEU A 358 0.22 -11.45 24.43
N LEU A 359 0.10 -12.77 24.28
CA LEU A 359 0.15 -13.73 25.39
C LEU A 359 1.54 -13.85 26.01
N SER A 360 2.60 -13.59 25.23
CA SER A 360 3.99 -13.70 25.66
C SER A 360 4.69 -12.34 25.85
N LEU A 361 3.93 -11.24 25.75
CA LEU A 361 4.46 -9.87 25.72
C LEU A 361 5.30 -9.54 26.96
N GLU A 362 4.88 -9.95 28.16
CA GLU A 362 5.63 -9.69 29.39
C GLU A 362 6.99 -10.36 29.40
N GLN A 363 7.06 -11.61 28.94
CA GLN A 363 8.33 -12.33 28.82
C GLN A 363 9.24 -11.69 27.78
N GLN A 364 8.69 -11.20 26.67
CA GLN A 364 9.47 -10.50 25.65
C GLN A 364 10.03 -9.18 26.18
N LEU A 365 9.19 -8.36 26.82
CA LEU A 365 9.62 -7.11 27.43
C LEU A 365 10.66 -7.36 28.54
N GLY A 366 10.47 -8.40 29.35
CA GLY A 366 11.36 -8.79 30.44
C GLY A 366 12.77 -9.22 30.01
N ARG A 367 12.97 -9.57 28.72
CA ARG A 367 14.32 -9.83 28.18
C ARG A 367 15.17 -8.56 28.07
N ARG A 368 14.52 -7.40 27.90
CA ARG A 368 15.16 -6.10 27.70
C ARG A 368 15.04 -5.19 28.93
N VAL A 369 13.91 -5.25 29.64
CA VAL A 369 13.63 -4.45 30.85
C VAL A 369 13.68 -5.34 32.08
N VAL A 370 14.73 -5.20 32.89
CA VAL A 370 14.97 -6.07 34.05
C VAL A 370 14.28 -5.53 35.32
N GLY A 371 13.56 -6.41 36.02
CA GLY A 371 13.06 -6.18 37.39
C GLY A 371 11.79 -5.31 37.52
N GLN A 372 11.15 -4.95 36.40
CA GLN A 372 9.94 -4.11 36.39
C GLN A 372 8.64 -4.93 36.22
N ASP A 373 8.60 -6.16 36.74
CA ASP A 373 7.56 -7.16 36.42
C ASP A 373 6.13 -6.63 36.61
N ALA A 374 5.86 -5.92 37.70
CA ALA A 374 4.54 -5.36 37.97
C ALA A 374 4.11 -4.33 36.91
N ALA A 375 5.03 -3.48 36.46
CA ALA A 375 4.75 -2.49 35.42
C ALA A 375 4.57 -3.15 34.05
N LEU A 376 5.43 -4.12 33.70
CA LEU A 376 5.34 -4.86 32.45
C LEU A 376 4.03 -5.66 32.36
N ASN A 377 3.63 -6.34 33.43
CA ASN A 377 2.35 -7.05 33.53
C ASN A 377 1.15 -6.11 33.33
N ALA A 378 1.17 -4.92 33.95
CA ALA A 378 0.10 -3.94 33.81
C ALA A 378 -0.03 -3.42 32.36
N ILE A 379 1.11 -3.17 31.70
CA ILE A 379 1.15 -2.75 30.29
C ILE A 379 0.57 -3.83 29.40
N ALA A 380 1.05 -5.07 29.52
CA ALA A 380 0.61 -6.18 28.69
C ALA A 380 -0.87 -6.52 28.91
N GLN A 381 -1.35 -6.51 30.16
CA GLN A 381 -2.76 -6.72 30.47
C GLN A 381 -3.65 -5.67 29.79
N ARG A 382 -3.26 -4.39 29.82
CA ARG A 382 -4.02 -3.31 29.17
C ARG A 382 -4.06 -3.48 27.66
N LEU A 383 -2.93 -3.80 27.04
CA LEU A 383 -2.85 -4.01 25.59
C LEU A 383 -3.67 -5.22 25.13
N ARG A 384 -3.62 -6.33 25.88
CA ARG A 384 -4.50 -7.50 25.64
C ARG A 384 -5.97 -7.11 25.74
N ALA A 385 -6.38 -6.40 26.79
CA ALA A 385 -7.76 -5.97 26.97
C ALA A 385 -8.23 -5.05 25.84
N SER A 386 -7.35 -4.21 25.31
CA SER A 386 -7.69 -3.36 24.17
C SER A 386 -7.95 -4.16 22.90
N LYS A 387 -7.17 -5.21 22.67
CA LYS A 387 -7.27 -6.07 21.49
C LYS A 387 -8.44 -7.05 21.52
N THR A 388 -8.93 -7.43 22.71
CA THR A 388 -10.14 -8.27 22.84
C THR A 388 -11.45 -7.49 22.68
N GLY A 389 -11.41 -6.23 22.22
CA GLY A 389 -12.61 -5.40 22.03
C GLY A 389 -13.28 -4.96 23.34
N LEU A 390 -12.61 -5.11 24.49
CA LEU A 390 -13.13 -4.64 25.79
C LEU A 390 -12.95 -3.12 25.96
N THR A 391 -12.41 -2.43 24.95
CA THR A 391 -12.19 -0.98 24.93
C THR A 391 -12.71 -0.39 23.62
N SER A 392 -13.05 0.90 23.64
CA SER A 392 -13.41 1.67 22.43
C SER A 392 -12.38 1.49 21.31
N GLU A 393 -12.82 1.07 20.13
CA GLU A 393 -11.99 0.94 18.90
C GLU A 393 -11.38 2.28 18.45
N ASN A 394 -12.03 3.40 18.78
CA ASN A 394 -11.60 4.75 18.38
C ASN A 394 -10.56 5.38 19.32
N GLY A 395 -10.05 4.65 20.32
CA GLY A 395 -9.11 5.15 21.33
C GLY A 395 -7.71 4.54 21.21
N PRO A 396 -6.68 5.14 21.83
CA PRO A 396 -5.35 4.54 21.89
C PRO A 396 -5.39 3.17 22.59
N GLN A 397 -4.60 2.20 22.09
CA GLN A 397 -4.53 0.84 22.66
C GLN A 397 -4.14 0.85 24.14
N GLY A 398 -3.32 1.81 24.55
CA GLY A 398 -2.99 2.08 25.93
C GLY A 398 -2.45 3.48 26.11
N VAL A 399 -2.74 4.08 27.27
CA VAL A 399 -2.13 5.33 27.72
C VAL A 399 -1.48 5.03 29.05
N PHE A 400 -0.15 5.17 29.10
CA PHE A 400 0.66 4.79 30.24
C PHE A 400 1.43 6.00 30.75
N LEU A 401 1.41 6.22 32.06
CA LEU A 401 2.29 7.16 32.73
C LEU A 401 3.36 6.39 33.48
N LEU A 402 4.56 6.31 32.89
CA LEU A 402 5.70 5.64 33.51
C LEU A 402 6.35 6.60 34.52
N THR A 403 6.24 6.30 35.82
CA THR A 403 6.79 7.13 36.90
C THR A 403 7.95 6.43 37.60
N GLY A 404 8.95 7.21 38.01
CA GLY A 404 10.11 6.70 38.75
C GLY A 404 11.36 7.58 38.59
N PRO A 405 12.43 7.34 39.38
CA PRO A 405 13.71 8.03 39.28
C PRO A 405 14.36 7.96 37.88
N SER A 406 15.24 8.89 37.53
CA SER A 406 15.99 8.79 36.26
C SER A 406 16.82 7.50 36.20
N GLY A 407 16.96 6.90 35.02
CA GLY A 407 17.73 5.66 34.83
C GLY A 407 17.02 4.36 35.18
N THR A 408 15.76 4.37 35.64
CA THR A 408 15.01 3.15 36.01
C THR A 408 14.42 2.36 34.83
N GLY A 409 14.81 2.66 33.59
CA GLY A 409 14.33 1.93 32.41
C GLY A 409 12.96 2.37 31.85
N LYS A 410 12.48 3.59 32.18
CA LYS A 410 11.22 4.13 31.60
C LYS A 410 11.30 4.23 30.08
N THR A 411 12.33 4.89 29.57
CA THR A 411 12.57 5.01 28.12
C THR A 411 12.82 3.64 27.49
N GLU A 412 13.56 2.77 28.18
CA GLU A 412 13.82 1.41 27.72
C GLU A 412 12.53 0.59 27.58
N THR A 413 11.57 0.79 28.48
CA THR A 413 10.24 0.15 28.42
C THR A 413 9.47 0.62 27.18
N ALA A 414 9.53 1.91 26.86
CA ALA A 414 8.90 2.44 25.65
C ALA A 414 9.55 1.88 24.37
N LEU A 415 10.88 1.79 24.34
CA LEU A 415 11.63 1.22 23.21
C LEU A 415 11.35 -0.29 23.04
N ALA A 416 11.37 -1.05 24.12
CA ALA A 416 11.04 -2.49 24.11
C ALA A 416 9.61 -2.74 23.62
N LEU A 417 8.67 -1.86 23.99
CA LEU A 417 7.28 -1.93 23.53
C LEU A 417 7.16 -1.61 22.03
N ALA A 418 7.89 -0.59 21.57
CA ALA A 418 7.91 -0.22 20.16
C ALA A 418 8.46 -1.35 19.29
N ASP A 419 9.52 -2.00 19.75
CA ASP A 419 10.13 -3.14 19.07
C ASP A 419 9.18 -4.34 19.02
N ALA A 420 8.61 -4.73 20.17
CA ALA A 420 7.73 -5.89 20.28
C ALA A 420 6.44 -5.75 19.47
N LEU A 421 5.82 -4.57 19.42
CA LEU A 421 4.50 -4.39 18.79
C LEU A 421 4.57 -3.86 17.36
N PHE A 422 5.56 -3.04 17.05
CA PHE A 422 5.62 -2.26 15.81
C PHE A 422 6.89 -2.52 15.00
N GLY A 423 7.67 -3.53 15.38
CA GLY A 423 8.79 -4.02 14.58
C GLY A 423 10.02 -3.12 14.59
N GLY A 424 10.13 -2.21 15.56
CA GLY A 424 11.38 -1.50 15.83
C GLY A 424 11.24 -0.10 16.42
N GLU A 425 12.38 0.47 16.81
CA GLU A 425 12.47 1.80 17.44
C GLU A 425 12.10 2.95 16.50
N LYS A 426 12.16 2.75 15.18
CA LYS A 426 11.75 3.74 14.17
C LYS A 426 10.27 4.10 14.25
N SER A 427 9.46 3.21 14.85
CA SER A 427 8.03 3.41 15.09
C SER A 427 7.75 4.23 16.36
N LEU A 428 8.78 4.63 17.12
CA LEU A 428 8.65 5.46 18.32
C LEU A 428 8.79 6.95 17.97
N ILE A 429 7.79 7.74 18.36
CA ILE A 429 7.84 9.21 18.29
C ILE A 429 8.17 9.75 19.68
N THR A 430 9.30 10.44 19.79
CA THR A 430 9.75 11.08 21.04
C THR A 430 9.50 12.58 20.98
N ILE A 431 8.84 13.13 22.00
CA ILE A 431 8.63 14.56 22.18
C ILE A 431 9.34 14.94 23.48
N ASN A 432 10.35 15.80 23.38
CA ASN A 432 11.15 16.27 24.53
C ASN A 432 10.71 17.66 24.98
#